data_AF-A0A6L8IB24-F1
#
_entry.id   AF-A0A6L8IB24-F1
#
_cell.length_a   1.000
_cell.length_b   1.000
_cell.length_c   1.000
_cell.angle_alpha   90.00
_cell.angle_beta   90.00
_cell.angle_gamma   90.00
#
_symmetry.space_group_name_H-M   'P 1'
#
loop_
_entity.id
_entity.type
_entity.pdbx_description
1 polymer ?
#
loop_
_entity_poly.entity_id
_entity_poly.type
_entity_poly.pdbx_seq_one_letter_code
_entity_poly.pdbx_strand_id
1 'polypeptide(L)'
;LFGTVWGIMSAFIEIGQQQSTNLAVVAPGIAEALLATGLGLLAAIPAVIFYNKLSADSGRIIAGYESFADEFSTILSRQLDQN
;
A
#
# COMPACT_ATOMS: atom_id res chain seq x y z
N LEU A 1 7.22 -7.93 -6.59
CA LEU A 1 8.56 -7.57 -7.14
C LEU A 1 9.63 -8.59 -6.76
N PHE A 2 9.91 -8.85 -5.48
CA PHE A 2 10.93 -9.84 -5.12
C PHE A 2 10.66 -11.23 -5.70
N GLY A 3 9.44 -11.76 -5.54
CA GLY A 3 9.08 -13.08 -6.06
C GLY A 3 9.20 -13.21 -7.58
N THR A 4 9.04 -12.11 -8.32
CA THR A 4 9.15 -12.13 -9.79
C THR A 4 10.61 -12.14 -10.22
N VAL A 5 11.45 -11.35 -9.55
CA VAL A 5 12.90 -11.35 -9.78
C VAL A 5 13.48 -12.72 -9.44
N TRP A 6 13.05 -13.32 -8.33
CA TRP A 6 13.48 -14.66 -7.94
C TRP A 6 13.06 -15.72 -8.96
N GLY A 7 11.78 -15.76 -9.35
CA GLY A 7 11.29 -16.76 -10.31
C GLY A 7 11.94 -16.65 -11.69
N ILE A 8 12.17 -15.42 -12.17
CA ILE A 8 12.90 -15.20 -13.43
C ILE A 8 14.37 -15.61 -13.29
N MET A 9 15.03 -15.28 -12.18
CA MET A 9 16.41 -15.70 -11.92
C MET A 9 16.54 -17.22 -11.91
N SER A 10 15.65 -17.94 -11.23
CA SER A 10 15.63 -19.41 -11.22
C SER A 10 15.44 -20.00 -12.61
N ALA A 11 14.52 -19.44 -13.41
CA ALA A 11 14.30 -19.87 -14.79
C ALA A 11 15.56 -19.70 -15.67
N PHE A 12 16.29 -18.58 -15.53
CA PHE A 12 17.52 -18.36 -16.28
C PHE A 12 18.69 -19.27 -15.84
N ILE A 13 18.78 -19.59 -14.54
CA ILE A 13 19.77 -20.56 -14.03
C ILE A 13 19.54 -21.94 -14.66
N GLU A 14 18.27 -22.35 -14.74
CA GLU A 14 17.89 -23.64 -15.32
C GLU A 14 18.25 -23.75 -16.82
N ILE A 15 18.02 -22.68 -17.60
CA ILE A 15 18.46 -22.61 -19.01
C ILE A 15 19.97 -22.76 -19.13
N GLY A 16 20.71 -22.09 -18.25
CA GLY A 16 22.18 -22.14 -18.23
C GLY A 16 22.72 -23.54 -17.93
N GLN A 17 22.05 -24.29 -17.05
CA GLN A 17 22.44 -25.67 -16.71
C GLN A 17 22.08 -26.68 -17.79
N GLN A 18 20.90 -26.54 -18.41
CA GLN A 18 20.42 -27.49 -19.42
C GLN A 18 21.07 -27.26 -20.80
N GLN A 19 21.78 -26.15 -21.00
CA GLN A 19 22.36 -25.72 -22.29
C GLN A 19 21.35 -25.74 -23.45
N SER A 20 20.05 -25.68 -23.11
CA SER A 20 18.92 -25.84 -24.02
C SER A 20 17.93 -24.73 -23.71
N THR A 21 17.50 -24.03 -24.75
CA THR A 21 16.54 -22.92 -24.66
C THR A 21 15.10 -23.40 -24.80
N ASN A 22 14.81 -24.65 -24.45
CA ASN A 22 13.47 -25.20 -24.55
C ASN A 22 12.52 -24.47 -23.58
N LEU A 23 11.73 -23.55 -24.16
CA LEU A 23 10.78 -22.70 -23.45
C LEU A 23 9.74 -23.49 -22.65
N ALA A 24 9.43 -24.74 -23.05
CA ALA A 24 8.48 -25.57 -22.32
C ALA A 24 8.92 -25.88 -20.88
N VAL A 25 10.24 -25.93 -20.63
CA VAL A 25 10.79 -26.28 -19.31
C VAL A 25 10.75 -25.08 -18.36
N VAL A 26 10.95 -23.87 -18.88
CA VAL A 26 11.00 -22.63 -18.07
C VAL A 26 9.70 -21.85 -18.00
N ALA A 27 8.74 -22.15 -18.89
CA ALA A 27 7.43 -21.49 -18.90
C ALA A 27 6.71 -21.53 -17.53
N PRO A 28 6.74 -22.62 -16.75
CA PRO A 28 6.12 -22.66 -15.41
C PRO A 28 6.72 -21.62 -14.45
N GLY A 29 8.05 -21.51 -14.35
CA GLY A 29 8.71 -20.57 -13.44
C GLY A 29 8.44 -19.11 -13.78
N ILE A 30 8.29 -18.79 -15.08
CA ILE A 30 7.90 -17.45 -15.53
C ILE A 30 6.43 -17.17 -15.20
N ALA A 31 5.54 -18.15 -15.34
CA ALA A 31 4.12 -17.99 -14.99
C ALA A 31 3.94 -17.71 -13.49
N GLU A 32 4.66 -18.43 -12.62
CA GLU A 32 4.65 -18.19 -11.18
C GLU A 32 5.22 -16.81 -10.82
N ALA A 33 6.28 -16.39 -11.50
CA ALA A 33 6.80 -15.04 -11.36
C ALA A 33 5.72 -13.99 -11.69
N LEU A 34 5.00 -14.13 -12.80
CA LEU A 34 3.93 -13.18 -13.16
C LEU A 34 2.78 -13.18 -12.13
N LEU A 35 2.41 -14.35 -11.61
CA LEU A 35 1.41 -14.47 -10.55
C LEU A 35 1.79 -13.69 -9.29
N ALA A 36 3.07 -13.74 -8.89
CA ALA A 36 3.56 -12.97 -7.74
C ALA A 36 3.43 -11.44 -7.92
N THR A 37 3.51 -10.91 -9.15
CA THR A 37 3.16 -9.49 -9.41
C THR A 37 1.67 -9.25 -9.26
N GLY A 38 0.83 -10.11 -9.83
CA GLY A 38 -0.62 -10.01 -9.74
C GLY A 38 -1.10 -9.95 -8.29
N LEU A 39 -0.62 -10.88 -7.46
CA LEU A 39 -0.93 -10.92 -6.02
C LEU A 39 -0.42 -9.68 -5.29
N GLY A 40 0.77 -9.18 -5.64
CA GLY A 40 1.32 -7.95 -5.08
C GLY A 40 0.42 -6.74 -5.35
N LEU A 41 -0.08 -6.58 -6.58
CA LEU A 41 -1.00 -5.51 -6.94
C LEU A 41 -2.36 -5.66 -6.24
N LEU A 42 -2.88 -6.89 -6.16
CA LEU A 42 -4.12 -7.20 -5.46
C LEU A 42 -4.04 -6.86 -3.97
N ALA A 43 -2.88 -7.00 -3.33
CA ALA A 43 -2.67 -6.59 -1.95
C ALA A 43 -2.43 -5.07 -1.80
N ALA A 44 -1.64 -4.48 -2.70
CA ALA A 44 -1.22 -3.09 -2.58
C ALA A 44 -2.34 -2.08 -2.85
N ILE A 45 -3.19 -2.30 -3.87
CA ILE A 45 -4.24 -1.35 -4.25
C ILE A 45 -5.26 -1.14 -3.11
N PRO A 46 -5.86 -2.21 -2.53
CA PRO A 46 -6.79 -2.04 -1.42
C PRO A 46 -6.12 -1.40 -0.21
N ALA A 47 -4.90 -1.81 0.12
CA ALA A 47 -4.16 -1.26 1.27
C ALA A 47 -4.00 0.27 1.17
N VAL A 48 -3.65 0.79 -0.01
CA VAL A 48 -3.53 2.24 -0.24
C VAL A 48 -4.88 2.94 -0.16
N ILE A 49 -5.94 2.35 -0.69
CA ILE A 49 -7.31 2.91 -0.59
C ILE A 49 -7.72 3.04 0.89
N PHE A 50 -7.52 1.98 1.68
CA PHE A 50 -7.85 2.00 3.11
C PHE A 50 -7.00 3.00 3.89
N TYR A 51 -5.70 3.06 3.61
CA TYR A 51 -4.81 4.06 4.22
C TYR A 51 -5.30 5.48 3.97
N ASN A 52 -5.62 5.82 2.71
CA ASN A 52 -6.11 7.16 2.36
C ASN A 52 -7.46 7.46 3.03
N LYS A 53 -8.38 6.51 3.05
CA LYS A 53 -9.68 6.66 3.72
C LYS A 53 -9.51 6.92 5.22
N LEU A 54 -8.74 6.08 5.91
CA LEU A 54 -8.53 6.20 7.36
C LEU A 54 -7.77 7.47 7.73
N SER A 55 -6.81 7.90 6.90
CA SER A 55 -6.10 9.16 7.08
C SER A 55 -7.05 10.36 6.95
N ALA A 56 -7.90 10.36 5.92
CA ALA A 56 -8.91 11.40 5.74
C ALA A 56 -9.95 11.42 6.88
N ASP A 57 -10.42 10.25 7.31
CA ASP A 57 -11.36 10.14 8.43
C ASP A 57 -10.73 10.63 9.74
N SER A 58 -9.47 10.30 10.00
CA SER A 58 -8.72 10.81 11.16
C SER A 58 -8.56 12.32 11.13
N GLY A 59 -8.20 12.88 9.96
CA GLY A 59 -8.09 14.33 9.78
C GLY A 59 -9.41 15.06 10.04
N ARG A 60 -10.54 14.49 9.62
CA ARG A 60 -11.87 15.06 9.90
C ARG A 60 -12.20 15.06 11.39
N ILE A 61 -11.84 14.01 12.12
CA ILE A 61 -12.05 13.94 13.57
C ILE A 61 -11.22 15.02 14.28
N ILE A 62 -9.94 15.16 13.92
CA ILE A 62 -9.03 16.16 14.49
C ILE A 62 -9.58 17.58 14.21
N ALA A 63 -9.96 17.88 12.98
CA ALA A 63 -10.53 19.17 12.63
C ALA A 63 -11.81 19.50 13.42
N GLY A 64 -12.63 18.48 13.73
CA GLY A 64 -13.79 18.63 14.61
C GLY A 64 -13.41 19.02 16.04
N TYR A 65 -12.36 18.41 16.59
CA TYR A 65 -11.86 18.76 17.93
C TYR A 65 -11.24 20.16 17.97
N GLU A 66 -10.50 20.55 16.94
CA GLU A 66 -9.93 21.91 16.82
C GLU A 66 -11.04 22.95 16.78
N SER A 67 -12.06 22.76 15.93
CA SER A 67 -13.22 23.66 15.86
C SER A 67 -13.95 23.78 17.19
N PHE A 68 -14.09 22.68 17.94
CA PHE A 68 -14.70 22.70 19.26
C PHE A 68 -13.86 23.48 20.28
N ALA A 69 -12.54 23.29 20.27
CA ALA A 69 -11.62 24.00 21.16
C ALA A 69 -11.64 25.51 20.91
N ASP A 70 -11.69 25.94 19.64
CA ASP A 70 -11.77 27.34 19.25
C ASP A 70 -13.09 28.00 19.71
N GLU A 71 -14.21 27.31 19.53
CA GLU A 71 -15.52 27.79 19.99
C GLU A 71 -15.54 27.89 21.52
N PHE A 72 -15.04 26.88 22.22
CA PHE A 72 -14.94 26.87 23.67
C PHE A 72 -14.06 28.01 24.20
N SER A 73 -12.89 28.24 23.61
CA SER A 73 -12.01 29.36 23.97
C SER A 73 -12.71 30.70 23.74
N THR A 74 -13.43 30.84 22.63
CA THR A 74 -14.17 32.07 22.31
C THR A 74 -15.25 32.37 23.34
N ILE A 75 -15.99 31.34 23.79
CA ILE A 75 -17.01 31.48 24.83
C ILE A 75 -16.37 31.89 26.17
N LEU A 76 -15.28 31.24 26.57
CA LEU A 76 -14.56 31.57 27.80
C LEU A 76 -14.03 33.00 27.79
N SER A 77 -13.39 33.44 26.70
CA SER A 77 -12.91 34.82 26.56
C SER A 77 -14.04 35.83 26.74
N ARG A 78 -15.20 35.60 26.13
CA ARG A 78 -16.36 36.49 26.29
C ARG A 78 -16.88 36.56 27.73
N GLN A 79 -16.85 35.47 28.48
CA GLN A 79 -17.28 35.45 29.88
C GLN A 79 -16.29 36.17 30.81
N LEU A 80 -15.00 36.10 30.49
CA LEU A 80 -13.96 36.83 31.23
C LEU A 80 -14.04 38.33 30.97
N ASP A 81 -14.26 38.74 29.72
CA ASP A 81 -14.38 40.17 29.36
C ASP A 81 -15.66 40.85 29.91
N GLN A 82 -16.64 40.06 30.34
CA GLN A 82 -17.91 40.55 30.91
C GLN A 82 -17.89 40.71 32.45
N ASN A 83 -16.84 40.25 33.14
CA ASN A 83 -16.63 40.48 34.59
C ASN A 83 -15.56 41.54 34.84
#